data_AF-A0A811MUD3-F1
#
_entry.id   AF-A0A811MUD3-F1
#
_cell.length_a   1.000
_cell.length_b   1.000
_cell.length_c   1.000
_cell.angle_alpha   90.00
_cell.angle_beta   90.00
_cell.angle_gamma   90.00
#
_symmetry.space_group_name_H-M   'P 1'
#
loop_
_entity.id
_entity.type
_entity.pdbx_description
1 polymer ?
#
loop_
_entity_poly.entity_id
_entity_poly.type
_entity_poly.pdbx_seq_one_letter_code
_entity_poly.pdbx_strand_id
1 'polypeptide(L)'
;MASVLAFSRCSLLLLLLVATASQALNVGDLLGTAPSGSQGCSRTCESSFCIVPPLLRYGKYCGILYSGCPGEKPCDALDACCMVHDHCVATHDNDYLNTRCNENLLSCLDRVSPAGPTFPGNECGVGQTASVVRGVIESAVLAGKILHKRDDGQ
;
A
#
# COMPACT_ATOMS: atom_id res chain seq x y z
N MET A 1 37.40 -15.01 38.29
CA MET A 1 36.28 -14.05 38.41
C MET A 1 36.28 -12.96 37.32
N ALA A 2 37.43 -12.59 36.74
CA ALA A 2 37.49 -11.60 35.65
C ALA A 2 36.80 -12.06 34.34
N SER A 3 36.86 -13.34 33.98
CA SER A 3 36.21 -13.84 32.74
C SER A 3 34.68 -13.79 32.78
N VAL A 4 34.05 -13.99 33.93
CA VAL A 4 32.57 -14.00 34.06
C VAL A 4 31.99 -12.60 33.85
N LEU A 5 32.73 -11.55 34.26
CA LEU A 5 32.35 -10.16 34.08
C LEU A 5 32.42 -9.70 32.62
N ALA A 6 33.30 -10.29 31.80
CA ALA A 6 33.44 -9.98 30.37
C ALA A 6 32.29 -10.54 29.53
N PHE A 7 31.86 -11.79 29.79
CA PHE A 7 30.71 -12.41 29.13
C PHE A 7 29.40 -11.68 29.44
N SER A 8 29.24 -11.23 30.69
CA SER A 8 28.07 -10.45 31.13
C SER A 8 27.98 -9.09 30.42
N ARG A 9 29.10 -8.38 30.24
CA ARG A 9 29.13 -7.09 29.52
C ARG A 9 28.88 -7.24 28.02
N CYS A 10 29.36 -8.33 27.42
CA CYS A 10 29.14 -8.60 25.99
C CYS A 10 27.68 -8.97 25.72
N SER A 11 27.05 -9.80 26.58
CA SER A 11 25.60 -10.09 26.51
C SER A 11 24.75 -8.84 26.73
N LEU A 12 25.12 -7.95 27.65
CA LEU A 12 24.36 -6.73 27.91
C LEU A 12 24.47 -5.73 26.75
N LEU A 13 25.65 -5.60 26.12
CA LEU A 13 25.84 -4.81 24.90
C LEU A 13 25.05 -5.38 23.72
N LEU A 14 25.01 -6.71 23.57
CA LEU A 14 24.22 -7.36 22.53
C LEU A 14 22.72 -7.15 22.75
N LEU A 15 22.24 -7.22 24.00
CA LEU A 15 20.86 -6.91 24.36
C LEU A 15 20.49 -5.45 24.07
N LEU A 16 21.39 -4.50 24.37
CA LEU A 16 21.21 -3.08 24.08
C LEU A 16 21.15 -2.81 22.56
N LEU A 17 22.01 -3.45 21.77
CA LEU A 17 22.01 -3.35 20.31
C LEU A 17 20.70 -3.89 19.69
N VAL A 18 20.21 -5.02 20.18
CA VAL A 18 18.94 -5.62 19.72
C VAL A 18 17.74 -4.77 20.17
N ALA A 19 17.78 -4.19 21.37
CA ALA A 19 16.73 -3.29 21.85
C ALA A 19 16.61 -2.01 21.00
N THR A 20 17.74 -1.45 20.54
CA THR A 20 17.72 -0.27 19.65
C THR A 20 17.32 -0.58 18.21
N ALA A 21 17.42 -1.84 17.77
CA ALA A 21 17.06 -2.28 16.42
C ALA A 21 15.55 -2.49 16.22
N SER A 22 14.74 -2.30 17.27
CA SER A 22 13.28 -2.46 17.22
C SER A 22 12.54 -1.25 16.62
N GLN A 23 13.26 -0.22 16.16
CA GLN A 23 12.64 0.86 15.41
C GLN A 23 12.28 0.34 14.01
N ALA A 24 10.98 0.22 13.74
CA ALA A 24 10.48 -0.08 12.41
C ALA A 24 11.02 0.96 11.42
N LEU A 25 11.85 0.52 10.48
CA LEU A 25 12.47 1.41 9.52
C LEU A 25 11.43 1.86 8.50
N ASN A 26 10.95 3.11 8.61
CA ASN A 26 10.15 3.71 7.54
C ASN A 26 11.10 4.23 6.46
N VAL A 27 11.16 3.54 5.31
CA VAL A 27 12.01 3.95 4.18
C VAL A 27 11.66 5.37 3.71
N GLY A 28 10.41 5.83 3.94
CA GLY A 28 9.99 7.21 3.67
C GLY A 28 10.78 8.26 4.47
N ASP A 29 11.18 7.97 5.71
CA ASP A 29 11.95 8.92 6.54
C ASP A 29 13.38 9.14 6.02
N LEU A 30 13.94 8.14 5.32
CA LEU A 30 15.25 8.25 4.67
C LEU A 30 15.23 9.16 3.44
N LEU A 31 14.05 9.37 2.85
CA LEU A 31 13.87 10.20 1.66
C LEU A 31 13.70 11.69 2.01
N GLY A 32 13.83 12.06 3.29
CA GLY A 32 13.63 13.42 3.80
C GLY A 32 12.16 13.75 4.02
N THR A 33 11.89 14.84 4.76
CA THR A 33 10.53 15.36 5.01
C THR A 33 9.68 15.27 3.75
N ALA A 34 8.55 14.56 3.84
CA ALA A 34 7.58 14.38 2.76
C ALA A 34 7.44 15.71 1.99
N PRO A 35 7.77 15.73 0.69
CA PRO A 35 7.77 16.97 -0.06
C PRO A 35 6.34 17.52 -0.06
N SER A 36 6.21 18.82 0.18
CA SER A 36 4.95 19.58 0.11
C SER A 36 4.03 19.07 -1.01
N GLY A 37 2.99 18.30 -0.68
CA GLY A 37 1.84 17.79 -1.48
C GLY A 37 1.99 17.48 -2.98
N SER A 38 3.18 17.50 -3.56
CA SER A 38 3.38 17.63 -5.01
C SER A 38 4.63 16.95 -5.56
N GLN A 39 5.57 16.50 -4.71
CA GLN A 39 6.69 15.65 -5.14
C GLN A 39 6.48 14.27 -4.49
N GLY A 40 6.42 13.22 -5.30
CA GLY A 40 6.13 11.83 -4.86
C GLY A 40 4.75 11.29 -5.24
N CYS A 41 3.95 12.04 -6.00
CA CYS A 41 2.64 11.62 -6.51
C CYS A 41 2.59 11.66 -8.04
N SER A 42 1.67 10.91 -8.64
CA SER A 42 1.52 10.81 -10.10
C SER A 42 0.61 11.89 -10.69
N ARG A 43 0.96 12.36 -11.89
CA ARG A 43 0.08 13.19 -12.75
C ARG A 43 -0.14 12.55 -14.13
N THR A 44 0.40 11.35 -14.34
CA THR A 44 0.41 10.65 -15.63
C THR A 44 -0.37 9.35 -15.51
N CYS A 45 -1.10 9.00 -16.57
CA CYS A 45 -1.79 7.72 -16.65
C CYS A 45 -0.78 6.65 -17.06
N GLU A 46 -0.30 5.87 -16.08
CA GLU A 46 0.66 4.80 -16.31
C GLU A 46 -0.05 3.48 -16.67
N SER A 47 0.63 2.60 -17.40
CA SER A 47 0.17 1.23 -17.68
C SER A 47 1.36 0.26 -17.65
N SER A 48 2.07 0.25 -16.52
CA SER A 48 3.31 -0.52 -16.34
C SER A 48 3.11 -1.72 -15.41
N PHE A 49 3.81 -2.82 -15.70
CA PHE A 49 3.81 -4.02 -14.86
C PHE A 49 2.39 -4.58 -14.59
N CYS A 50 1.53 -4.59 -15.60
CA CYS A 50 0.09 -4.87 -15.52
C CYS A 50 -0.33 -6.13 -14.75
N ILE A 51 0.56 -7.12 -14.63
CA ILE A 51 0.31 -8.42 -13.99
C ILE A 51 1.26 -8.73 -12.82
N VAL A 52 2.08 -7.76 -12.40
CA VAL A 52 3.07 -7.94 -11.33
C VAL A 52 2.66 -7.07 -10.15
N PRO A 53 1.81 -7.56 -9.22
CA PRO A 53 1.19 -6.71 -8.20
C PRO A 53 2.17 -5.84 -7.38
N PRO A 54 3.38 -6.30 -6.98
CA PRO A 54 4.34 -5.45 -6.28
C PRO A 54 4.87 -4.24 -7.07
N LEU A 55 4.82 -4.28 -8.40
CA LEU A 55 5.36 -3.26 -9.30
C LEU A 55 4.28 -2.56 -10.16
N LEU A 56 3.04 -3.05 -10.10
CA LEU A 56 1.92 -2.59 -10.90
C LEU A 56 1.69 -1.09 -10.70
N ARG A 57 1.65 -0.35 -11.80
CA ARG A 57 1.23 1.05 -11.86
C ARG A 57 0.23 1.22 -12.99
N TYR A 58 -1.02 1.46 -12.63
CA TYR A 58 -2.12 1.65 -13.56
C TYR A 58 -2.82 2.97 -13.27
N GLY A 59 -3.04 3.77 -14.30
CA GLY A 59 -3.58 5.13 -14.16
C GLY A 59 -2.68 5.97 -13.24
N LYS A 60 -3.30 6.77 -12.37
CA LYS A 60 -2.59 7.61 -11.39
C LYS A 60 -2.62 7.02 -9.98
N TYR A 61 -3.53 6.09 -9.69
CA TYR A 61 -3.87 5.67 -8.33
C TYR A 61 -3.75 4.17 -8.09
N CYS A 62 -3.79 3.31 -9.11
CA CYS A 62 -3.68 1.88 -8.87
C CYS A 62 -2.22 1.42 -8.78
N GLY A 63 -1.74 1.20 -7.55
CA GLY A 63 -0.43 0.59 -7.27
C GLY A 63 -0.06 0.64 -5.79
N ILE A 64 0.88 -0.20 -5.37
CA ILE A 64 1.39 -0.16 -3.99
C ILE A 64 2.33 1.04 -3.83
N LEU A 65 2.09 1.87 -2.81
CA LEU A 65 2.85 3.10 -2.55
C LEU A 65 2.92 4.02 -3.77
N TYR A 66 1.85 4.05 -4.56
CA TYR A 66 1.71 4.83 -5.78
C TYR A 66 0.33 5.47 -5.79
N SER A 67 0.26 6.81 -5.84
CA SER A 67 -1.00 7.53 -5.82
C SER A 67 -0.91 8.84 -6.60
N GLY A 68 -2.06 9.39 -7.00
CA GLY A 68 -2.15 10.61 -7.79
C GLY A 68 -2.03 11.88 -6.95
N CYS A 69 -1.57 12.97 -7.57
CA CYS A 69 -1.44 14.24 -6.87
C CYS A 69 -2.80 14.85 -6.50
N PRO A 70 -2.86 15.72 -5.47
CA PRO A 70 -4.08 16.44 -5.12
C PRO A 70 -4.67 17.18 -6.33
N GLY A 71 -5.97 16.94 -6.57
CA GLY A 71 -6.71 17.57 -7.68
C GLY A 71 -6.61 16.85 -9.03
N GLU A 72 -5.76 15.82 -9.15
CA GLU A 72 -5.74 15.00 -10.36
C GLU A 72 -7.03 14.18 -10.50
N LYS A 73 -7.54 14.09 -11.72
CA LYS A 73 -8.67 13.21 -12.04
C LYS A 73 -8.15 11.80 -12.35
N PRO A 74 -8.90 10.75 -11.99
CA PRO A 74 -8.57 9.38 -12.37
C PRO A 74 -8.65 9.22 -13.89
N CYS A 75 -7.85 8.31 -14.42
CA CYS A 75 -7.70 8.06 -15.84
C CYS A 75 -8.89 7.29 -16.44
N ASP A 76 -9.52 6.42 -15.64
CA ASP A 76 -10.74 5.68 -15.99
C ASP A 76 -11.48 5.18 -14.73
N ALA A 77 -12.46 4.28 -14.92
CA ALA A 77 -13.25 3.73 -13.82
C ALA A 77 -12.46 2.84 -12.84
N LEU A 78 -11.48 2.07 -13.33
CA LEU A 78 -10.62 1.26 -12.47
C LEU A 78 -9.74 2.17 -11.61
N ASP A 79 -9.11 3.16 -12.24
CA ASP A 79 -8.28 4.15 -11.55
C ASP A 79 -9.09 4.97 -10.53
N ALA A 80 -10.37 5.25 -10.82
CA ALA A 80 -11.27 5.91 -9.87
C ALA A 80 -11.55 5.07 -8.62
N CYS A 81 -11.65 3.75 -8.75
CA CYS A 81 -11.77 2.85 -7.59
C CYS A 81 -10.53 2.95 -6.70
N CYS A 82 -9.33 2.92 -7.29
CA CYS A 82 -8.07 3.04 -6.56
C CYS A 82 -7.93 4.42 -5.89
N MET A 83 -8.32 5.51 -6.56
CA MET A 83 -8.32 6.86 -5.97
C MET A 83 -9.14 6.92 -4.67
N VAL A 84 -10.33 6.32 -4.67
CA VAL A 84 -11.19 6.27 -3.48
C VAL A 84 -10.56 5.43 -2.37
N HIS A 85 -9.92 4.31 -2.72
CA HIS A 85 -9.23 3.45 -1.77
C HIS A 85 -8.03 4.15 -1.12
N ASP A 86 -7.16 4.78 -1.90
CA ASP A 86 -6.00 5.52 -1.41
C ASP A 86 -6.40 6.61 -0.41
N HIS A 87 -7.43 7.40 -0.75
CA HIS A 87 -7.96 8.42 0.15
C HIS A 87 -8.59 7.81 1.40
N CYS A 88 -9.26 6.67 1.28
CA CYS A 88 -9.81 5.95 2.43
C CYS A 88 -8.66 5.54 3.37
N VAL A 89 -7.62 4.88 2.87
CA VAL A 89 -6.47 4.47 3.68
C VAL A 89 -5.78 5.68 4.34
N ALA A 90 -5.56 6.76 3.58
CA ALA A 90 -4.93 7.97 4.10
C ALA A 90 -5.72 8.63 5.25
N THR A 91 -7.05 8.48 5.25
CA THR A 91 -7.93 9.02 6.30
C THR A 91 -8.18 8.06 7.47
N HIS A 92 -7.62 6.85 7.41
CA HIS A 92 -7.68 5.83 8.46
C HIS A 92 -6.25 5.48 8.91
N ASP A 93 -5.47 6.48 9.31
CA ASP A 93 -4.12 6.33 9.86
C ASP A 93 -3.11 5.58 8.97
N ASN A 94 -3.33 5.61 7.64
CA ASN A 94 -2.56 4.82 6.66
C ASN A 94 -2.67 3.29 6.88
N ASP A 95 -3.76 2.82 7.49
CA ASP A 95 -4.05 1.40 7.66
C ASP A 95 -4.49 0.77 6.32
N TYR A 96 -3.51 0.21 5.60
CA TYR A 96 -3.76 -0.55 4.36
C TYR A 96 -4.56 -1.84 4.60
N LEU A 97 -4.70 -2.32 5.84
CA LEU A 97 -5.52 -3.48 6.21
C LEU A 97 -6.91 -3.09 6.70
N ASN A 98 -7.28 -1.80 6.63
CA ASN A 98 -8.60 -1.33 6.98
C ASN A 98 -9.66 -2.07 6.16
N THR A 99 -10.47 -2.90 6.82
CA THR A 99 -11.40 -3.80 6.15
C THR A 99 -12.48 -3.04 5.38
N ARG A 100 -12.92 -1.88 5.89
CA ARG A 100 -13.90 -1.03 5.22
C ARG A 100 -13.35 -0.46 3.91
N CYS A 101 -12.12 0.05 3.90
CA CYS A 101 -11.49 0.56 2.69
C CYS A 101 -11.34 -0.55 1.63
N ASN A 102 -10.86 -1.71 2.04
CA ASN A 102 -10.63 -2.84 1.16
C ASN A 102 -11.93 -3.47 0.62
N GLU A 103 -12.96 -3.66 1.44
CA GLU A 103 -14.26 -4.19 0.99
C GLU A 103 -15.01 -3.23 0.06
N ASN A 104 -14.87 -1.91 0.28
CA ASN A 104 -15.40 -0.90 -0.64
C ASN A 104 -14.68 -0.95 -2.00
N LEU A 105 -13.36 -1.17 -2.00
CA LEU A 105 -12.60 -1.33 -3.24
C LEU A 105 -13.07 -2.58 -4.00
N LEU A 106 -13.24 -3.73 -3.33
CA LEU A 106 -13.78 -4.94 -3.97
C LEU A 106 -15.15 -4.68 -4.62
N SER A 107 -16.05 -4.02 -3.89
CA SER A 107 -17.38 -3.66 -4.40
C SER A 107 -17.33 -2.69 -5.58
N CYS A 108 -16.33 -1.82 -5.63
CA CYS A 108 -16.08 -0.92 -6.76
C CYS A 108 -15.59 -1.70 -7.99
N LEU A 109 -14.62 -2.60 -7.80
CA LEU A 109 -14.06 -3.45 -8.86
C LEU A 109 -15.12 -4.35 -9.51
N ASP A 110 -16.12 -4.83 -8.77
CA ASP A 110 -17.25 -5.60 -9.32
C ASP A 110 -18.06 -4.82 -10.38
N ARG A 111 -18.00 -3.49 -10.35
CA ARG A 111 -18.77 -2.61 -11.24
C ARG A 111 -17.93 -2.06 -12.40
N VAL A 112 -16.62 -2.31 -12.40
CA VAL A 112 -15.75 -1.93 -13.52
C VAL A 112 -16.04 -2.84 -14.70
N SER A 113 -16.43 -2.26 -15.83
CA SER A 113 -16.62 -3.01 -17.07
C SER A 113 -15.27 -3.49 -17.61
N PRO A 114 -15.03 -4.81 -17.75
CA PRO A 114 -13.74 -5.34 -18.23
C PRO A 114 -13.39 -4.91 -19.67
N ALA A 115 -14.41 -4.61 -20.47
CA ALA A 115 -14.31 -4.13 -21.85
C ALA A 115 -14.74 -2.66 -21.98
N GLY A 116 -14.81 -1.93 -20.86
CA GLY A 116 -15.18 -0.52 -20.83
C GLY A 116 -14.12 0.38 -21.46
N PRO A 117 -14.47 1.64 -21.77
CA PRO A 117 -13.51 2.62 -22.25
C PRO A 117 -12.42 2.85 -21.18
N THR A 118 -11.19 3.07 -21.65
CA THR A 118 -10.02 3.41 -20.84
C THR A 118 -9.25 4.57 -21.48
N PHE A 119 -8.19 5.03 -20.82
CA PHE A 119 -7.39 6.17 -21.26
C PHE A 119 -6.53 5.83 -22.51
N PRO A 120 -6.24 6.81 -23.38
CA PRO A 120 -5.40 6.60 -24.57
C PRO A 120 -4.00 6.12 -24.21
N GLY A 121 -3.49 5.15 -24.96
CA GLY A 121 -2.14 4.60 -24.76
C GLY A 121 -2.03 3.56 -23.63
N ASN A 122 -3.14 3.13 -23.05
CA ASN A 122 -3.14 2.06 -22.05
C ASN A 122 -2.65 0.74 -22.66
N GLU A 123 -1.55 0.20 -22.15
CA GLU A 123 -0.97 -1.09 -22.54
C GLU A 123 -1.49 -2.27 -21.71
N CYS A 124 -2.24 -2.00 -20.64
CA CYS A 124 -2.81 -3.02 -19.76
C CYS A 124 -4.27 -3.37 -20.14
N GLY A 125 -4.63 -4.64 -19.98
CA GLY A 125 -6.03 -5.05 -20.07
C GLY A 125 -6.80 -4.72 -18.79
N VAL A 126 -7.79 -3.82 -18.86
CA VAL A 126 -8.59 -3.35 -17.70
C VAL A 126 -9.09 -4.49 -16.82
N GLY A 127 -9.75 -5.50 -17.41
CA GLY A 127 -10.26 -6.65 -16.66
C GLY A 127 -9.17 -7.50 -16.01
N GLN A 128 -8.03 -7.67 -16.68
CA GLN A 128 -6.90 -8.42 -16.14
C GLN A 128 -6.27 -7.68 -14.96
N THR A 129 -6.00 -6.38 -15.11
CA THR A 129 -5.47 -5.53 -14.06
C THR A 129 -6.42 -5.47 -12.85
N ALA A 130 -7.73 -5.28 -13.08
CA ALA A 130 -8.72 -5.30 -12.01
C ALA A 130 -8.74 -6.64 -11.25
N SER A 131 -8.53 -7.77 -11.93
CA SER A 131 -8.45 -9.10 -11.30
C SER A 131 -7.19 -9.27 -10.45
N VAL A 132 -6.05 -8.74 -10.91
CA VAL A 132 -4.79 -8.73 -10.14
C VAL A 132 -4.95 -7.88 -8.88
N VAL A 133 -5.51 -6.68 -9.00
CA VAL A 133 -5.80 -5.79 -7.86
C VAL A 133 -6.74 -6.50 -6.89
N ARG A 134 -7.84 -7.10 -7.37
CA ARG A 134 -8.79 -7.86 -6.54
C ARG A 134 -8.09 -8.92 -5.68
N GLY A 135 -7.22 -9.75 -6.26
CA GLY A 135 -6.56 -10.82 -5.51
C GLY A 135 -5.69 -10.32 -4.34
N VAL A 136 -5.02 -9.18 -4.52
CA VAL A 136 -4.27 -8.52 -3.43
C VAL A 136 -5.22 -8.01 -2.34
N ILE A 137 -6.32 -7.37 -2.74
CA ILE A 137 -7.28 -6.78 -1.80
C ILE A 137 -8.06 -7.84 -1.03
N GLU A 138 -8.44 -8.97 -1.65
CA GLU A 138 -9.05 -10.11 -0.95
C GLU A 138 -8.11 -10.64 0.17
N SER A 139 -6.82 -10.71 -0.12
CA SER A 139 -5.80 -11.10 0.86
C SER A 139 -5.68 -10.06 2.00
N ALA A 140 -5.75 -8.76 1.67
CA ALA A 140 -5.72 -7.69 2.65
C ALA A 140 -6.96 -7.69 3.56
N VAL A 141 -8.16 -7.93 3.02
CA VAL A 141 -9.39 -8.09 3.82
C VAL A 141 -9.24 -9.26 4.80
N LEU A 142 -8.75 -10.41 4.32
CA LEU A 142 -8.52 -11.57 5.18
C LEU A 142 -7.54 -11.25 6.32
N ALA A 143 -6.40 -10.62 6.00
CA ALA A 143 -5.41 -10.22 6.98
C ALA A 143 -5.97 -9.22 8.01
N GLY A 144 -6.68 -8.18 7.58
CA GLY A 144 -7.30 -7.20 8.46
C GLY A 144 -8.33 -7.83 9.41
N LYS A 145 -9.17 -8.74 8.91
CA LYS A 145 -10.13 -9.49 9.76
C LYS A 145 -9.44 -10.37 10.81
N ILE A 146 -8.28 -10.94 10.48
CA ILE A 146 -7.51 -11.77 11.43
C ILE A 146 -6.84 -10.90 12.49
N LEU A 147 -6.18 -9.81 12.08
CA LEU A 147 -5.40 -8.98 12.99
C LEU A 147 -6.29 -8.15 13.91
N HIS A 148 -7.30 -7.45 13.38
CA HIS A 148 -8.19 -6.63 14.22
C HIS A 148 -9.01 -7.47 15.21
N LYS A 149 -9.40 -8.70 14.84
CA LYS A 149 -10.09 -9.62 15.77
C LYS A 149 -9.21 -10.05 16.94
N ARG A 150 -7.88 -10.08 16.77
CA ARG A 150 -6.95 -10.42 17.85
C ARG A 150 -6.78 -9.27 18.84
N ASP A 151 -6.93 -8.04 18.37
CA ASP A 151 -6.81 -6.83 19.19
C ASP A 151 -8.08 -6.57 20.02
N ASP A 152 -9.27 -6.89 19.50
CA ASP A 152 -10.56 -6.77 20.22
C ASP A 152 -10.78 -7.88 21.28
N GLY A 153 -9.97 -8.93 21.26
CA GLY A 153 -10.10 -10.13 22.09
C GLY A 153 -9.16 -10.20 23.29
N GLN A 154 -8.50 -9.09 23.64
CA GLN A 154 -7.57 -8.96 24.76
C GLN A 154 -8.07 -8.01 25.84
#